data_AF-A0A4Q5SAT4-F1
#
_entry.id   AF-A0A4Q5SAT4-F1
#
_cell.length_a   1.000
_cell.length_b   1.000
_cell.length_c   1.000
_cell.angle_alpha   90.00
_cell.angle_beta   90.00
_cell.angle_gamma   90.00
#
_symmetry.space_group_name_H-M   'P 1'
#
loop_
_entity.id
_entity.type
_entity.pdbx_description
1 polymer ?
#
loop_
_entity_poly.entity_id
_entity_poly.type
_entity_poly.pdbx_seq_one_letter_code
_entity_poly.pdbx_strand_id
1 'polypeptide(L)'
;MKTYNYSGLSKADIAKLVQRNVDPANEIRAIVEEVIASVQQNGDAALFDYAAKFDKVSLDKLYLDKSELEILASTVSDAQKAALDIAYQNIYKFHKAQLKSEDKIETMPGVTCWRELRPIEKVGLYIPGGTAVLPSTFLMLGIP
;
A
#
# COMPACT_ATOMS: atom_id res chain seq x y z
N MET A 1 -4.23 1.52 30.63
CA MET A 1 -5.18 1.76 29.52
C MET A 1 -6.41 2.45 30.10
N LYS A 2 -6.95 3.51 29.47
CA LYS A 2 -8.19 4.16 29.94
C LYS A 2 -9.40 3.37 29.44
N THR A 3 -10.38 3.14 30.31
CA THR A 3 -11.63 2.43 29.98
C THR A 3 -12.79 3.40 30.02
N TYR A 4 -13.70 3.30 29.04
CA TYR A 4 -14.89 4.12 28.92
C TYR A 4 -16.12 3.24 28.84
N ASN A 5 -17.22 3.65 29.46
CA ASN A 5 -18.53 2.99 29.31
C ASN A 5 -19.39 3.80 28.34
N TYR A 6 -19.65 3.25 27.15
CA TYR A 6 -20.37 3.94 26.07
C TYR A 6 -21.72 4.50 26.51
N SER A 7 -22.49 3.78 27.32
CA SER A 7 -23.82 4.22 27.77
C SER A 7 -23.77 5.41 28.73
N GLY A 8 -22.61 5.69 29.34
CA GLY A 8 -22.39 6.82 30.25
C GLY A 8 -21.77 8.05 29.57
N LEU A 9 -21.52 8.03 28.27
CA LEU A 9 -20.88 9.13 27.55
C LEU A 9 -21.91 10.12 27.00
N SER A 10 -21.60 11.41 27.09
CA SER A 10 -22.33 12.43 26.34
C SER A 10 -21.98 12.36 24.85
N LYS A 11 -22.81 12.98 23.99
CA LYS A 11 -22.49 13.13 22.57
C LYS A 11 -21.15 13.86 22.34
N ALA A 12 -20.82 14.82 23.20
CA ALA A 12 -19.56 15.56 23.13
C ALA A 12 -18.36 14.66 23.47
N ASP A 13 -18.49 13.79 24.48
CA ASP A 13 -17.43 12.85 24.85
C ASP A 13 -17.20 11.81 23.75
N ILE A 14 -18.27 11.28 23.15
CA ILE A 14 -18.18 10.38 22.00
C ILE A 14 -17.46 11.08 20.85
N ALA A 15 -17.86 12.31 20.51
CA ALA A 15 -17.23 13.08 19.45
C ALA A 15 -15.72 13.26 19.67
N LYS A 16 -15.30 13.52 20.91
CA LYS A 16 -13.89 13.64 21.27
C LYS A 16 -13.14 12.30 21.18
N LEU A 17 -13.76 11.19 21.56
CA LEU A 17 -13.12 9.87 21.53
C LEU A 17 -12.94 9.31 20.12
N VAL A 18 -13.83 9.69 19.19
CA VAL A 18 -13.75 9.25 17.79
C VAL A 18 -12.93 10.20 16.91
N GLN A 19 -12.43 11.31 17.48
CA GLN A 19 -11.51 12.19 16.76
C GLN A 19 -10.22 11.43 16.42
N ARG A 20 -9.83 11.52 15.15
CA ARG A 20 -8.51 11.07 14.67
C ARG A 20 -7.53 12.23 14.77
N ASN A 21 -6.25 11.91 14.90
CA ASN A 21 -5.20 12.92 14.73
C ASN A 21 -5.28 13.46 13.31
N VAL A 22 -5.38 14.78 13.22
CA VAL A 22 -5.35 15.54 11.98
C VAL A 22 -4.10 16.44 11.99
N ASP A 23 -3.73 16.97 10.82
CA ASP A 23 -2.72 18.02 10.67
C ASP A 23 -3.41 19.38 10.52
N PRO A 24 -3.92 20.00 11.60
CA PRO A 24 -4.76 21.19 11.48
C PRO A 24 -3.99 22.42 10.99
N ALA A 25 -2.66 22.43 11.17
CA ALA A 25 -1.77 23.51 10.75
C ALA A 25 -1.19 23.29 9.34
N ASN A 26 -1.49 22.17 8.68
CA ASN A 26 -0.92 21.77 7.38
C ASN A 26 0.62 21.71 7.36
N GLU A 27 1.26 21.49 8.50
CA GLU A 27 2.73 21.45 8.60
C GLU A 27 3.30 20.22 7.88
N ILE A 28 2.66 19.07 8.06
CA ILE A 28 3.05 17.82 7.37
C ILE A 28 2.86 18.00 5.88
N ARG A 29 1.75 18.62 5.47
CA ARG A 29 1.46 18.87 4.07
C ARG A 29 2.54 19.73 3.40
N ALA A 30 2.92 20.84 4.00
CA ALA A 30 3.93 21.73 3.45
C ALA A 30 5.27 21.00 3.23
N ILE A 31 5.71 20.22 4.23
CA ILE A 31 6.94 19.42 4.14
C ILE A 31 6.86 18.39 2.99
N VAL A 32 5.72 17.70 2.85
CA VAL A 32 5.53 16.71 1.78
C VAL A 32 5.54 17.37 0.40
N GLU A 33 4.91 18.53 0.24
CA GLU A 33 4.90 19.29 -1.02
C GLU A 33 6.33 19.70 -1.44
N GLU A 34 7.17 20.13 -0.48
CA GLU A 34 8.58 20.41 -0.74
C GLU A 34 9.37 19.17 -1.19
N VAL A 35 9.16 18.03 -0.53
CA VAL A 35 9.80 16.75 -0.90
C VAL A 35 9.42 16.35 -2.31
N ILE A 36 8.13 16.41 -2.65
CA ILE A 36 7.63 16.07 -3.99
C ILE A 36 8.24 17.01 -5.04
N ALA A 37 8.26 18.32 -4.78
CA ALA A 37 8.84 19.29 -5.70
C ALA A 37 10.33 19.04 -5.95
N SER A 38 11.09 18.72 -4.89
CA SER A 38 12.51 18.38 -5.00
C SER A 38 12.75 17.13 -5.85
N VAL A 39 11.96 16.07 -5.63
CA VAL A 39 12.06 14.83 -6.44
C VAL A 39 11.67 15.08 -7.89
N GLN A 40 10.64 15.90 -8.16
CA GLN A 40 10.26 16.25 -9.52
C GLN A 40 11.34 17.05 -10.27
N GLN A 41 12.03 17.95 -9.57
CA GLN A 41 13.06 18.80 -10.16
C GLN A 41 14.40 18.07 -10.34
N ASN A 42 14.79 17.28 -9.34
CA ASN A 42 16.15 16.74 -9.23
C ASN A 42 16.23 15.22 -9.43
N GLY A 43 15.09 14.53 -9.56
CA GLY A 43 15.03 13.09 -9.83
C GLY A 43 15.76 12.25 -8.78
N ASP A 44 16.53 11.27 -9.25
CA ASP A 44 17.24 10.30 -8.41
C ASP A 44 18.22 10.95 -7.43
N ALA A 45 18.81 12.10 -7.77
CA ALA A 45 19.72 12.81 -6.87
C ALA A 45 19.01 13.21 -5.56
N ALA A 46 17.75 13.67 -5.63
CA ALA A 46 16.96 13.96 -4.44
C ALA A 46 16.68 12.69 -3.62
N LEU A 47 16.46 11.55 -4.28
CA LEU A 47 16.19 10.28 -3.60
C LEU A 47 17.42 9.79 -2.82
N PHE A 48 18.61 9.87 -3.41
CA PHE A 48 19.86 9.56 -2.71
C PHE A 48 20.11 10.50 -1.52
N ASP A 49 19.88 11.81 -1.70
CA ASP A 49 20.00 12.78 -0.62
C ASP A 49 19.03 12.51 0.53
N TYR A 50 17.78 12.16 0.22
CA TYR A 50 16.77 11.83 1.23
C TYR A 50 17.07 10.50 1.94
N ALA A 51 17.57 9.49 1.24
CA ALA A 51 18.02 8.24 1.86
C ALA A 51 19.16 8.49 2.86
N ALA A 52 20.16 9.30 2.47
CA ALA A 52 21.26 9.69 3.35
C ALA A 52 20.77 10.53 4.54
N LYS A 53 19.83 11.45 4.32
CA LYS A 53 19.30 12.35 5.35
C LYS A 53 18.42 11.64 6.37
N PHE A 54 17.47 10.81 5.93
CA PHE A 54 16.43 10.24 6.79
C PHE A 54 16.76 8.81 7.23
N ASP A 55 17.16 7.96 6.30
CA ASP A 55 17.45 6.55 6.59
C ASP A 55 18.89 6.34 7.07
N LYS A 56 19.75 7.37 6.92
CA LYS A 56 21.18 7.34 7.29
C LYS A 56 21.96 6.28 6.51
N VAL A 57 21.57 6.05 5.26
CA VAL A 57 22.22 5.08 4.36
C VAL A 57 22.69 5.79 3.10
N SER A 58 23.93 5.50 2.68
CA SER A 58 24.42 5.85 1.34
C SER A 58 24.07 4.71 0.39
N LEU A 59 23.21 4.97 -0.59
CA LEU A 59 22.81 3.98 -1.59
C LEU A 59 23.66 4.17 -2.85
N ASP A 60 24.09 3.06 -3.45
CA ASP A 60 24.74 3.08 -4.78
C ASP A 60 23.72 2.93 -5.92
N LYS A 61 22.52 2.41 -5.61
CA LYS A 61 21.41 2.23 -6.54
C LYS A 61 20.06 2.25 -5.83
N LEU A 62 19.02 2.57 -6.60
CA LEU A 62 17.63 2.71 -6.11
C LEU A 62 16.77 1.46 -6.32
N TYR A 63 17.31 0.45 -7.00
CA TYR A 63 16.61 -0.80 -7.29
C TYR A 63 17.54 -1.99 -7.11
N LEU A 64 16.94 -3.16 -6.88
CA LEU A 64 17.64 -4.43 -6.84
C LEU A 64 17.49 -5.13 -8.18
N ASP A 65 18.59 -5.69 -8.67
CA ASP A 65 18.61 -6.48 -9.89
C ASP A 65 18.03 -7.87 -9.62
N LYS A 66 17.57 -8.54 -10.69
CA LYS A 66 16.99 -9.89 -10.59
C LYS A 66 17.92 -10.87 -9.87
N SER A 67 19.22 -10.85 -10.14
CA SER A 67 20.19 -11.74 -9.51
C SER A 67 20.30 -11.50 -8.00
N GLU A 68 20.23 -10.24 -7.55
CA GLU A 68 20.28 -9.93 -6.12
C GLU A 68 19.01 -10.37 -5.41
N LEU A 69 17.85 -10.16 -6.04
CA LEU A 69 16.59 -10.65 -5.53
C LEU A 69 16.59 -12.18 -5.38
N GLU A 70 17.15 -12.91 -6.34
CA GLU A 70 17.29 -14.38 -6.27
C GLU A 70 18.21 -14.80 -5.12
N ILE A 71 19.34 -14.12 -4.93
CA ILE A 71 20.26 -14.36 -3.80
C ILE A 71 19.53 -14.11 -2.47
N LEU A 72 18.85 -12.98 -2.31
CA LEU A 72 18.10 -12.66 -1.09
C LEU A 72 16.95 -13.62 -0.84
N ALA A 73 16.21 -14.02 -1.87
CA ALA A 73 15.13 -14.99 -1.76
C ALA A 73 15.64 -16.37 -1.31
N SER A 74 16.88 -16.73 -1.67
CA SER A 74 17.51 -17.98 -1.26
C SER A 74 17.76 -18.06 0.26
N THR A 75 17.86 -16.90 0.95
CA THR A 75 18.09 -16.86 2.40
C THR A 75 16.82 -17.06 3.22
N VAL A 76 15.64 -17.08 2.58
CA VAL A 76 14.36 -17.31 3.24
C VAL A 76 14.22 -18.80 3.56
N SER A 77 13.94 -19.12 4.82
CA SER A 77 13.79 -20.51 5.28
C SER A 77 12.55 -21.17 4.67
N ASP A 78 12.57 -22.50 4.55
CA ASP A 78 11.44 -23.26 4.00
C ASP A 78 10.15 -23.08 4.82
N ALA A 79 10.26 -22.94 6.14
CA ALA A 79 9.13 -22.65 7.02
C ALA A 79 8.51 -21.28 6.70
N GLN A 80 9.33 -20.25 6.44
CA GLN A 80 8.84 -18.93 6.05
C GLN A 80 8.20 -18.95 4.67
N LYS A 81 8.80 -19.66 3.70
CA LYS A 81 8.22 -19.85 2.36
C LYS A 81 6.85 -20.52 2.42
N ALA A 82 6.74 -21.62 3.17
CA ALA A 82 5.47 -22.32 3.36
C ALA A 82 4.39 -21.41 3.99
N ALA A 83 4.76 -20.57 4.96
CA ALA A 83 3.82 -19.62 5.56
C ALA A 83 3.36 -18.55 4.56
N LEU A 84 4.27 -18.02 3.73
CA LEU A 84 3.95 -17.06 2.67
C LEU A 84 3.06 -17.69 1.59
N ASP A 85 3.32 -18.94 1.20
CA ASP A 85 2.52 -19.66 0.21
C ASP A 85 1.09 -19.89 0.69
N ILE A 86 0.90 -20.24 1.97
CA ILE A 86 -0.44 -20.38 2.56
C ILE A 86 -1.18 -19.04 2.50
N ALA A 87 -0.52 -17.94 2.87
CA ALA A 87 -1.12 -16.61 2.79
C ALA A 87 -1.48 -16.24 1.34
N TYR A 88 -0.55 -16.45 0.40
CA TYR A 88 -0.75 -16.21 -1.02
C TYR A 88 -1.98 -16.95 -1.56
N GLN A 89 -2.07 -18.27 -1.33
CA GLN A 89 -3.16 -19.10 -1.83
C GLN A 89 -4.52 -18.61 -1.34
N ASN A 90 -4.62 -18.23 -0.06
CA ASN A 90 -5.86 -17.73 0.51
C ASN A 90 -6.25 -16.34 -0.05
N ILE A 91 -5.28 -15.42 -0.15
CA ILE A 91 -5.50 -14.07 -0.70
C ILE A 91 -5.90 -14.16 -2.18
N TYR A 92 -5.17 -14.94 -2.97
CA TYR A 92 -5.44 -15.15 -4.38
C TYR A 92 -6.81 -15.78 -4.61
N LYS A 93 -7.16 -16.82 -3.86
CA LYS A 93 -8.47 -17.47 -3.96
C LYS A 93 -9.61 -16.49 -3.70
N PHE A 94 -9.46 -15.62 -2.70
CA PHE A 94 -10.48 -14.62 -2.38
C PHE A 94 -10.60 -13.54 -3.46
N HIS A 95 -9.50 -12.94 -3.91
CA HIS A 95 -9.52 -11.88 -4.92
C HIS A 95 -9.97 -12.40 -6.30
N LYS A 96 -9.52 -13.59 -6.69
CA LYS A 96 -9.96 -14.24 -7.94
C LYS A 96 -11.47 -14.43 -7.99
N ALA A 97 -12.10 -14.76 -6.86
CA ALA A 97 -13.56 -14.93 -6.79
C ALA A 97 -14.34 -13.61 -6.99
N GLN A 98 -13.67 -12.45 -6.93
CA GLN A 98 -14.28 -11.14 -7.17
C GLN A 98 -14.33 -10.78 -8.66
N LEU A 99 -13.58 -11.47 -9.51
CA LEU A 99 -13.62 -11.24 -10.96
C LEU A 99 -14.99 -11.66 -11.50
N LYS A 100 -15.70 -10.70 -12.10
CA LYS A 100 -17.02 -10.91 -12.70
C LYS A 100 -17.00 -10.53 -14.17
N SER A 101 -17.59 -11.38 -14.99
CA SER A 101 -18.02 -11.00 -16.34
C SER A 101 -19.34 -10.26 -16.22
N GLU A 102 -19.45 -9.12 -16.87
CA GLU A 102 -20.69 -8.33 -16.91
C GLU A 102 -21.53 -8.80 -18.10
N ASP A 103 -22.81 -9.06 -17.86
CA ASP A 103 -23.73 -9.43 -18.92
C ASP A 103 -24.07 -8.22 -19.80
N LYS A 104 -24.41 -8.50 -21.06
CA LYS A 104 -24.97 -7.49 -21.97
C LYS A 104 -26.45 -7.30 -21.64
N ILE A 105 -26.88 -6.05 -21.56
CA ILE A 105 -28.27 -5.69 -21.27
C ILE A 105 -28.82 -4.86 -22.43
N GLU A 106 -29.94 -5.28 -23.01
CA GLU A 106 -30.71 -4.44 -23.93
C GLU A 106 -31.57 -3.48 -23.12
N THR A 107 -31.28 -2.18 -23.18
CA THR A 107 -31.98 -1.17 -22.38
C THR A 107 -33.28 -0.71 -23.04
N MET A 108 -33.34 -0.80 -24.37
CA MET A 108 -34.53 -0.62 -25.20
C MET A 108 -34.28 -1.29 -26.56
N PRO A 109 -35.32 -1.52 -27.40
CA PRO A 109 -35.17 -2.23 -28.66
C PRO A 109 -34.03 -1.68 -29.54
N GLY A 110 -33.03 -2.53 -29.81
CA GLY A 110 -31.87 -2.21 -30.63
C GLY A 110 -30.70 -1.55 -29.91
N VAL A 111 -30.77 -1.32 -28.58
CA VAL A 111 -29.69 -0.67 -27.82
C VAL A 111 -29.17 -1.60 -26.72
N THR A 112 -27.96 -2.12 -26.93
CA THR A 112 -27.26 -2.99 -25.98
C THR A 112 -26.15 -2.24 -25.25
N CYS A 113 -26.18 -2.29 -23.93
CA CYS A 113 -25.17 -1.75 -23.04
C CYS A 113 -24.46 -2.88 -22.28
N TRP A 114 -23.17 -2.71 -22.01
CA TRP A 114 -22.42 -3.59 -21.12
C TRP A 114 -21.27 -2.82 -20.49
N ARG A 115 -20.61 -3.45 -19.53
CA ARG A 115 -19.40 -2.91 -18.92
C ARG A 115 -18.27 -3.92 -19.07
N GLU A 116 -17.05 -3.41 -19.14
CA GLU A 116 -15.89 -4.26 -19.28
C GLU A 116 -14.79 -3.79 -18.33
N LEU A 117 -14.16 -4.73 -17.63
CA LEU A 117 -13.06 -4.44 -16.74
C LEU A 117 -11.76 -4.37 -17.56
N ARG A 118 -10.94 -3.35 -17.26
CA ARG A 118 -9.60 -3.18 -17.83
C ARG A 118 -8.62 -2.91 -16.69
N PRO A 119 -7.46 -3.59 -16.68
CA PRO A 119 -6.47 -3.36 -15.64
C PRO A 119 -5.85 -1.96 -15.79
N ILE A 120 -5.42 -1.40 -14.66
CA ILE A 120 -4.53 -0.23 -14.66
C ILE A 120 -3.15 -0.73 -15.11
N GLU A 121 -2.58 -0.11 -16.14
CA GLU A 121 -1.35 -0.59 -16.79
C GLU A 121 -0.12 -0.54 -15.85
N LYS A 122 -0.02 0.50 -15.02
CA LYS A 122 1.13 0.72 -14.13
C LYS A 122 0.65 1.06 -12.73
N VAL A 123 1.10 0.29 -11.75
CA VAL A 123 0.80 0.47 -10.33
C VAL A 123 2.10 0.50 -9.53
N GLY A 124 2.18 1.39 -8.54
CA GLY A 124 3.29 1.46 -7.59
C GLY A 124 2.82 0.99 -6.21
N LEU A 125 3.57 0.09 -5.59
CA LEU A 125 3.24 -0.48 -4.28
C LEU A 125 4.26 0.02 -3.24
N TYR A 126 3.80 0.75 -2.22
CA TYR A 126 4.65 1.22 -1.13
C TYR A 126 4.54 0.29 0.08
N ILE A 127 5.66 -0.27 0.50
CA ILE A 127 5.76 -1.14 1.67
C ILE A 127 6.61 -0.43 2.72
N PRO A 128 6.06 -0.06 3.89
CA PRO A 128 6.85 0.55 4.96
C PRO A 128 7.97 -0.40 5.43
N GLY A 129 9.18 0.15 5.54
CA GLY A 129 10.33 -0.53 6.14
C GLY A 129 10.47 -0.25 7.64
N GLY A 130 11.70 -0.41 8.14
CA GLY A 130 12.05 -0.19 9.55
C GLY A 130 12.44 -1.48 10.27
N THR A 131 12.22 -1.53 11.59
CA THR A 131 12.57 -2.70 12.42
C THR A 131 11.61 -3.87 12.28
N ALA A 132 10.40 -3.63 11.75
CA ALA A 132 9.41 -4.66 11.46
C ALA A 132 9.31 -4.89 9.96
N VAL A 133 9.43 -6.16 9.53
CA VAL A 133 9.22 -6.55 8.13
C VAL A 133 7.74 -6.84 7.93
N LEU A 134 7.12 -6.23 6.91
CA LEU A 134 5.68 -6.31 6.63
C LEU A 134 5.35 -7.04 5.31
N PRO A 135 5.68 -8.34 5.18
CA PRO A 135 5.43 -9.08 3.94
C PRO A 135 3.93 -9.24 3.65
N SER A 136 3.08 -9.17 4.69
CA SER A 136 1.63 -9.24 4.54
C SER A 136 1.07 -8.09 3.70
N THR A 137 1.55 -6.86 3.89
CA THR A 137 1.13 -5.71 3.07
C THR A 137 1.51 -5.91 1.61
N PHE A 138 2.71 -6.44 1.34
CA PHE A 138 3.14 -6.74 -0.03
C PHE A 138 2.23 -7.77 -0.70
N LEU A 139 1.88 -8.86 -0.01
CA LEU A 139 0.94 -9.86 -0.53
C LEU A 139 -0.46 -9.27 -0.76
N MET A 140 -0.96 -8.44 0.16
CA MET A 140 -2.29 -7.83 0.03
C MET A 140 -2.38 -6.81 -1.12
N LEU A 141 -1.25 -6.22 -1.55
CA LEU A 141 -1.21 -5.26 -2.63
C LEU A 141 -0.81 -5.86 -3.98
N GLY A 142 0.10 -6.84 -3.99
CA GLY A 142 0.67 -7.39 -5.22
C GLY A 142 -0.06 -8.62 -5.80
N ILE A 143 -0.96 -9.24 -5.04
CA ILE A 143 -1.76 -10.39 -5.49
C ILE A 143 -3.05 -9.99 -6.23
N PRO A 144 -3.84 -9.00 -5.78
CA PRO A 144 -5.04 -8.57 -6.49
C PRO A 144 -4.73 -8.07 -7.90
#